data_AF-A0A6M0C063-F1
#
_entry.id   AF-A0A6M0C063-F1
#
_cell.length_a   1.000
_cell.length_b   1.000
_cell.length_c   1.000
_cell.angle_alpha   90.00
_cell.angle_beta   90.00
_cell.angle_gamma   90.00
#
_symmetry.space_group_name_H-M   'P 1'
#
loop_
_entity.id
_entity.type
_entity.pdbx_description
1 polymer ?
#
loop_
_entity_poly.entity_id
_entity_poly.type
_entity_poly.pdbx_seq_one_letter_code
_entity_poly.pdbx_strand_id
1 'polypeptide(L)'
;RSASGDLSGAIEDLNTTIKINPDNSFAYSDRGIIFLDIGNYHQAIEDFDQAIKINPSNAIAYYNRGIILSELQEIQAAIADLRQSANLFLEQGRTKNYQNSQNMLEKLLQ
;
A
#
# COMPACT_ATOMS: atom_id res chain seq x y z
N ARG A 1 5.75 -23.41 12.83
CA ARG A 1 5.98 -22.56 11.64
C ARG A 1 6.28 -21.17 12.15
N SER A 2 7.47 -20.64 11.88
CA SER A 2 7.81 -19.26 12.25
C SER A 2 7.02 -18.29 11.36
N ALA A 3 6.69 -17.11 11.87
CA ALA A 3 6.00 -16.06 11.10
C ALA A 3 6.71 -15.79 9.77
N SER A 4 8.05 -15.82 9.75
CA SER A 4 8.87 -15.67 8.54
C SER A 4 8.66 -16.76 7.49
N GLY A 5 8.28 -17.99 7.90
CA GLY A 5 7.96 -19.07 6.95
C GLY A 5 6.58 -18.95 6.32
N ASP A 6 5.66 -18.21 6.97
CA ASP A 6 4.31 -17.93 6.45
C ASP A 6 4.36 -16.81 5.40
N LEU A 7 5.14 -15.75 5.68
CA LEU A 7 5.32 -14.61 4.75
C LEU A 7 5.96 -15.03 3.42
N SER A 8 6.96 -15.92 3.43
CA SER A 8 7.57 -16.43 2.20
C SER A 8 6.59 -17.24 1.34
N GLY A 9 5.74 -18.06 1.97
CA GLY A 9 4.70 -18.80 1.25
C GLY A 9 3.65 -17.88 0.63
N ALA A 10 3.20 -16.87 1.39
CA ALA A 10 2.28 -15.86 0.88
C ALA A 10 2.85 -15.08 -0.33
N ILE A 11 4.14 -14.72 -0.30
CA ILE A 11 4.81 -14.09 -1.45
C ILE A 11 4.79 -15.03 -2.67
N GLU A 12 5.04 -16.33 -2.50
CA GLU A 12 5.02 -17.30 -3.61
C GLU A 12 3.62 -17.46 -4.22
N ASP A 13 2.59 -17.52 -3.40
CA ASP A 13 1.19 -17.58 -3.84
C ASP A 13 0.79 -16.30 -4.61
N LEU A 14 1.21 -15.14 -4.12
CA LEU A 14 0.97 -13.85 -4.77
C LEU A 14 1.76 -13.72 -6.08
N ASN A 15 3.00 -14.21 -6.14
CA ASN A 15 3.78 -14.30 -7.38
C ASN A 15 3.06 -15.14 -8.42
N THR A 16 2.51 -16.28 -8.02
CA THR A 16 1.74 -17.16 -8.90
C THR A 16 0.47 -16.47 -9.39
N THR A 17 -0.23 -15.79 -8.49
CA THR A 17 -1.44 -15.00 -8.81
C THR A 17 -1.13 -13.92 -9.84
N ILE A 18 -0.05 -13.17 -9.66
CA ILE A 18 0.40 -12.12 -10.60
C ILE A 18 0.82 -12.72 -11.94
N LYS A 19 1.46 -13.89 -11.94
CA LYS A 19 1.84 -14.57 -13.19
C LYS A 19 0.61 -15.03 -13.99
N ILE A 20 -0.45 -15.48 -13.31
CA ILE A 20 -1.70 -15.91 -13.93
C ILE A 20 -2.53 -14.70 -14.38
N ASN A 21 -2.60 -13.65 -13.56
CA ASN A 21 -3.31 -12.42 -13.84
C ASN A 21 -2.45 -11.19 -13.50
N PRO A 22 -1.69 -10.67 -14.47
CA PRO A 22 -0.83 -9.49 -14.29
C PRO A 22 -1.61 -8.19 -14.02
N ASP A 23 -2.92 -8.18 -14.24
CA ASP A 23 -3.78 -7.02 -13.99
C ASP A 23 -4.51 -7.15 -12.64
N ASN A 24 -4.06 -8.04 -11.75
CA ASN A 24 -4.62 -8.17 -10.41
C ASN A 24 -4.01 -7.13 -9.44
N SER A 25 -4.60 -5.93 -9.38
CA SER A 25 -4.15 -4.86 -8.48
C SER A 25 -4.12 -5.27 -7.00
N PHE A 26 -4.99 -6.19 -6.57
CA PHE A 26 -5.03 -6.64 -5.18
C PHE A 26 -3.82 -7.52 -4.86
N ALA A 27 -3.42 -8.41 -5.77
CA ALA A 27 -2.24 -9.25 -5.55
C ALA A 27 -0.96 -8.43 -5.40
N TYR A 28 -0.78 -7.39 -6.20
CA TYR A 28 0.32 -6.44 -6.02
C TYR A 28 0.21 -5.71 -4.67
N SER A 29 -0.97 -5.17 -4.33
CA SER A 29 -1.16 -4.48 -3.04
C SER A 29 -0.88 -5.37 -1.84
N ASP A 30 -1.34 -6.61 -1.85
CA ASP A 30 -1.15 -7.56 -0.74
C ASP A 30 0.32 -7.97 -0.63
N ARG A 31 1.02 -8.15 -1.75
CA ARG A 31 2.46 -8.45 -1.74
C ARG A 31 3.28 -7.26 -1.27
N GLY A 32 2.88 -6.04 -1.65
CA GLY A 32 3.47 -4.80 -1.15
C GLY A 32 3.32 -4.63 0.35
N ILE A 33 2.18 -5.02 0.94
CA ILE A 33 1.97 -5.02 2.41
C ILE A 33 2.95 -5.99 3.08
N ILE A 34 3.12 -7.19 2.54
CA ILE A 34 4.08 -8.16 3.10
C ILE A 34 5.51 -7.61 3.03
N PHE A 35 5.89 -6.98 1.91
CA PHE A 35 7.21 -6.34 1.79
C PHE A 35 7.40 -5.18 2.78
N LEU A 36 6.35 -4.38 3.01
CA LEU A 36 6.34 -3.34 4.03
C LEU A 36 6.57 -3.93 5.42
N ASP A 37 5.82 -4.98 5.78
CA ASP A 37 5.90 -5.63 7.11
C ASP A 37 7.30 -6.21 7.42
N ILE A 38 8.06 -6.61 6.39
CA ILE A 38 9.43 -7.10 6.54
C ILE A 38 10.51 -6.01 6.31
N GLY A 39 10.10 -4.75 6.15
CA GLY A 39 11.01 -3.60 5.99
C GLY A 39 11.63 -3.45 4.59
N ASN A 40 11.12 -4.16 3.58
CA ASN A 40 11.60 -4.08 2.21
C ASN A 40 10.84 -3.00 1.41
N TYR A 41 11.15 -1.74 1.73
CA TYR A 41 10.42 -0.59 1.20
C TYR A 41 10.52 -0.43 -0.31
N HIS A 42 11.64 -0.82 -0.92
CA HIS A 42 11.81 -0.75 -2.37
C HIS A 42 10.80 -1.66 -3.09
N GLN A 43 10.74 -2.94 -2.73
CA GLN A 43 9.80 -3.87 -3.36
C GLN A 43 8.34 -3.53 -3.01
N ALA A 44 8.09 -3.04 -1.80
CA ALA A 44 6.77 -2.57 -1.42
C ALA A 44 6.28 -1.39 -2.29
N ILE A 45 7.14 -0.39 -2.53
CA ILE A 45 6.81 0.74 -3.41
C ILE A 45 6.55 0.26 -4.84
N GLU A 46 7.40 -0.60 -5.41
CA GLU A 46 7.20 -1.14 -6.76
C GLU A 46 5.83 -1.83 -6.90
N ASP A 47 5.45 -2.60 -5.89
CA ASP A 47 4.17 -3.29 -5.87
C ASP A 47 2.99 -2.33 -5.71
N PHE A 48 3.08 -1.33 -4.82
CA PHE A 48 2.04 -0.32 -4.71
C PHE A 48 1.91 0.53 -5.98
N ASP A 49 3.01 0.85 -6.65
CA ASP A 49 3.02 1.55 -7.93
C ASP A 49 2.27 0.75 -9.01
N GLN A 50 2.53 -0.55 -9.12
CA GLN A 50 1.79 -1.40 -10.06
C GLN A 50 0.32 -1.52 -9.68
N ALA A 51 0.01 -1.71 -8.40
CA ALA A 51 -1.37 -1.77 -7.93
C ALA A 51 -2.16 -0.50 -8.29
N ILE A 52 -1.57 0.68 -8.12
CA ILE A 52 -2.14 1.98 -8.46
C ILE A 52 -2.27 2.17 -9.98
N LYS A 53 -1.27 1.75 -10.75
CA LYS A 53 -1.29 1.81 -12.21
C LYS A 53 -2.43 0.97 -12.80
N ILE A 54 -2.62 -0.23 -12.26
CA ILE A 54 -3.69 -1.15 -12.68
C ILE A 54 -5.05 -0.64 -12.20
N ASN A 55 -5.14 -0.21 -10.95
CA ASN A 55 -6.37 0.28 -10.33
C ASN A 55 -6.13 1.60 -9.59
N PRO A 56 -6.39 2.75 -10.24
CA PRO A 56 -6.26 4.08 -9.62
C PRO A 56 -7.21 4.32 -8.44
N SER A 57 -8.19 3.45 -8.20
CA SER A 57 -9.08 3.49 -7.04
C SER A 57 -8.60 2.63 -5.87
N ASN A 58 -7.40 2.06 -5.93
CA ASN A 58 -6.83 1.26 -4.83
C ASN A 58 -6.32 2.15 -3.69
N ALA A 59 -7.24 2.55 -2.81
CA ALA A 59 -6.96 3.38 -1.64
C ALA A 59 -5.89 2.78 -0.69
N ILE A 60 -5.84 1.45 -0.58
CA ILE A 60 -4.90 0.75 0.31
C ILE A 60 -3.46 0.91 -0.20
N ALA A 61 -3.25 0.79 -1.51
CA ALA A 61 -1.93 0.98 -2.12
C ALA A 61 -1.42 2.42 -1.91
N TYR A 62 -2.28 3.43 -2.12
CA TYR A 62 -1.93 4.83 -1.82
C TYR A 62 -1.59 5.03 -0.34
N TYR A 63 -2.40 4.48 0.57
CA TYR A 63 -2.16 4.61 2.01
C TYR A 63 -0.78 4.08 2.40
N ASN A 64 -0.48 2.83 2.06
CA ASN A 64 0.75 2.17 2.47
C ASN A 64 1.99 2.76 1.77
N ARG A 65 1.88 3.14 0.49
CA ARG A 65 2.97 3.87 -0.19
C ARG A 65 3.23 5.22 0.48
N GLY A 66 2.17 5.93 0.88
CA GLY A 66 2.27 7.16 1.66
C GLY A 66 2.95 6.99 3.03
N ILE A 67 2.72 5.87 3.72
CA ILE A 67 3.45 5.54 4.96
C ILE A 67 4.94 5.35 4.67
N ILE A 68 5.29 4.56 3.66
CA ILE A 68 6.70 4.33 3.30
C ILE A 68 7.39 5.65 2.93
N LEU A 69 6.76 6.48 2.10
CA LEU A 69 7.30 7.77 1.68
C LEU A 69 7.51 8.71 2.88
N SER A 70 6.63 8.67 3.87
CA SER A 70 6.82 9.40 5.13
C SER A 70 8.06 8.93 5.88
N GLU A 71 8.30 7.62 5.95
CA GLU A 71 9.47 7.07 6.61
C GLU A 71 10.77 7.41 5.88
N LEU A 72 10.71 7.48 4.55
CA LEU A 72 11.81 7.90 3.69
C LEU A 72 12.02 9.44 3.65
N GLN A 73 11.27 10.21 4.44
CA GLN A 73 11.30 11.69 4.46
C GLN A 73 10.88 12.36 3.13
N GLU A 74 10.21 11.64 2.26
CA GLU A 74 9.60 12.16 1.02
C GLU A 74 8.22 12.79 1.31
N ILE A 75 8.22 13.79 2.19
CA ILE A 75 7.01 14.30 2.86
C ILE A 75 5.94 14.80 1.87
N GLN A 76 6.35 15.47 0.79
CA GLN A 76 5.40 15.99 -0.19
C GLN A 76 4.68 14.87 -0.96
N ALA A 77 5.42 13.81 -1.33
CA ALA A 77 4.85 12.65 -1.99
C ALA A 77 3.95 11.85 -1.03
N ALA A 78 4.37 11.71 0.24
CA ALA A 78 3.55 11.09 1.28
C ALA A 78 2.22 11.80 1.49
N ILE A 79 2.22 13.14 1.57
CA ILE A 79 1.00 13.96 1.70
C ILE A 79 0.07 13.76 0.49
N ALA A 80 0.63 13.75 -0.73
CA ALA A 80 -0.16 13.54 -1.94
C ALA A 80 -0.87 12.17 -1.92
N ASP A 81 -0.13 11.12 -1.59
CA ASP A 81 -0.66 9.75 -1.52
C ASP A 81 -1.70 9.59 -0.42
N LEU A 82 -1.44 10.10 0.78
CA LEU A 82 -2.37 9.99 1.91
C LEU A 82 -3.65 10.79 1.67
N ARG A 83 -3.58 11.93 0.97
CA ARG A 83 -4.78 12.68 0.53
C ARG A 83 -5.61 11.87 -0.46
N GLN A 84 -4.95 11.27 -1.45
CA GLN A 84 -5.64 10.44 -2.43
C GLN A 84 -6.29 9.21 -1.77
N SER A 85 -5.56 8.55 -0.88
CA SER A 85 -6.06 7.46 -0.05
C SER A 85 -7.32 7.86 0.73
N ALA A 86 -7.29 9.01 1.41
CA ALA A 86 -8.44 9.50 2.18
C ALA A 86 -9.66 9.71 1.29
N ASN A 87 -9.51 10.40 0.15
CA ASN A 87 -10.61 10.64 -0.78
C ASN A 87 -11.24 9.32 -1.25
N LEU A 88 -10.42 8.37 -1.68
CA LEU A 88 -10.89 7.06 -2.15
C LEU A 88 -11.57 6.26 -1.03
N PHE A 89 -11.04 6.26 0.20
CA PHE A 89 -11.69 5.58 1.32
C PHE A 89 -13.04 6.20 1.67
N LEU A 90 -13.17 7.53 1.56
CA LEU A 90 -14.44 8.21 1.76
C LEU A 90 -15.47 7.82 0.68
N GLU A 91 -15.06 7.81 -0.59
CA GLU A 91 -15.89 7.36 -1.72
C GLU A 91 -16.33 5.90 -1.57
N GLN A 92 -15.46 5.05 -1.01
CA GLN A 92 -15.74 3.64 -0.73
C GLN A 92 -16.56 3.40 0.54
N GLY A 93 -16.94 4.45 1.28
CA GLY A 93 -17.66 4.35 2.55
C GLY A 93 -16.83 3.75 3.70
N ARG A 94 -15.50 3.67 3.55
CA ARG A 94 -14.56 3.09 4.52
C ARG A 94 -14.11 4.14 5.54
N THR A 95 -15.04 4.58 6.37
CA THR A 95 -14.86 5.72 7.31
C THR A 95 -13.68 5.55 8.27
N LYS A 96 -13.41 4.35 8.77
CA LYS A 96 -12.25 4.07 9.64
C LYS A 96 -10.92 4.29 8.91
N ASN A 97 -10.80 3.80 7.67
CA ASN A 97 -9.59 3.98 6.86
C ASN A 97 -9.41 5.43 6.41
N TYR A 98 -10.50 6.13 6.13
CA TYR A 98 -10.50 7.57 5.89
C TYR A 98 -9.91 8.32 7.09
N GLN A 99 -10.42 8.06 8.31
CA GLN A 99 -9.89 8.67 9.55
C GLN A 99 -8.42 8.35 9.76
N ASN A 100 -7.99 7.11 9.51
CA ASN A 100 -6.57 6.75 9.60
C ASN A 100 -5.69 7.55 8.63
N SER A 101 -6.16 7.77 7.39
CA SER A 101 -5.45 8.57 6.40
C SER A 101 -5.38 10.04 6.81
N GLN A 102 -6.49 10.60 7.33
CA GLN A 102 -6.54 11.98 7.84
C GLN A 102 -5.60 12.18 9.04
N ASN A 103 -5.60 11.26 10.00
CA ASN A 103 -4.72 11.34 11.16
C ASN A 103 -3.24 11.32 10.76
N MET A 104 -2.87 10.55 9.73
CA MET A 104 -1.50 10.56 9.21
C MET A 104 -1.18 11.88 8.51
N LEU A 105 -2.10 12.41 7.70
CA LEU A 105 -1.94 13.72 7.07
C LEU A 105 -1.72 14.84 8.08
N GLU A 106 -2.53 14.87 9.14
CA GLU A 106 -2.40 15.88 10.20
C GLU A 106 -1.01 15.84 10.84
N LYS A 107 -0.45 14.65 11.08
CA LYS A 107 0.92 14.51 11.62
C LYS A 107 2.01 15.05 10.70
N LEU A 108 1.81 14.98 9.37
CA LEU A 108 2.81 15.44 8.39
C LEU A 108 2.71 16.94 8.08
N LEU A 109 1.64 17.60 8.52
CA LEU A 109 1.39 19.04 8.30
C LEU A 109 1.74 19.91 9.52
N GLN A 110 2.16 19.30 10.63
CA GLN A 110 2.63 19.98 11.85
C GLN A 110 4.14 20.17 11.81
#